data_AF-A0A9D6QQG3-F1
#
_entry.id   AF-A0A9D6QQG3-F1
#
_cell.length_a   1.000
_cell.length_b   1.000
_cell.length_c   1.000
_cell.angle_alpha   90.00
_cell.angle_beta   90.00
_cell.angle_gamma   90.00
#
_symmetry.space_group_name_H-M   'P 1'
#
loop_
_entity.id
_entity.type
_entity.pdbx_description
1 polymer ?
#
loop_
_entity_poly.entity_id
_entity_poly.type
_entity_poly.pdbx_seq_one_letter_code
_entity_poly.pdbx_strand_id
1 'polypeptide(L)'
;RTGANGSFVRNRIRTMAGFCLSCHTRVGTTQSFADADNKIEASALSEFQRAEFYAATRQFDRAIKAFDEFISRTPNGEFGYIELGRAVREALSLTIRVKQDPKATAALLEKLGAREDLPDFFHRYVAEWKSDVAKWKSEKKGPKDLTPGELMAKAQALIADAEKRQLFQVDPAGDVNFLRATSYLHEALQRDPKGKFRGEALYSLGVCYDSLQDPLLWALDSLYFEACVREFPHSEPAKKCYKRYASKLYFGYSGSGGTFIPEDELKKLGELRKLSQ
;
A
#
# COMPACT_ATOMS: atom_id res chain seq x y z
N ARG A 1 -2.27 32.94 6.39
CA ARG A 1 -3.03 31.68 6.59
C ARG A 1 -3.51 31.16 5.22
N THR A 2 -2.67 30.44 4.46
CA THR A 2 -3.03 29.95 3.09
C THR A 2 -2.36 28.60 2.73
N GLY A 3 -1.76 27.89 3.69
CA GLY A 3 -0.99 26.65 3.43
C GLY A 3 -1.78 25.33 3.42
N ALA A 4 -3.02 25.31 3.91
CA ALA A 4 -3.76 24.04 4.14
C ALA A 4 -4.53 23.53 2.91
N ASN A 5 -4.98 24.42 2.00
CA ASN A 5 -5.78 24.01 0.84
C ASN A 5 -4.93 23.40 -0.28
N GLY A 6 -3.68 23.82 -0.45
CA GLY A 6 -2.80 23.31 -1.50
C GLY A 6 -2.37 21.85 -1.26
N SER A 7 -2.02 21.51 -0.02
CA SER A 7 -1.70 20.14 0.38
C SER A 7 -2.93 19.24 0.31
N PHE A 8 -4.10 19.74 0.74
CA PHE A 8 -5.36 19.01 0.66
C PHE A 8 -5.76 18.68 -0.79
N VAL A 9 -5.71 19.65 -1.70
CA VAL A 9 -6.05 19.43 -3.12
C VAL A 9 -5.01 18.54 -3.81
N ARG A 10 -3.71 18.73 -3.54
CA ARG A 10 -2.64 17.87 -4.05
C ARG A 10 -2.81 16.43 -3.54
N ASN A 11 -3.14 16.25 -2.27
CA ASN A 11 -3.41 14.95 -1.69
C ASN A 11 -4.67 14.33 -2.30
N ARG A 12 -5.75 15.09 -2.49
CA ARG A 12 -6.99 14.58 -3.10
C ARG A 12 -6.80 14.12 -4.55
N ILE A 13 -5.99 14.82 -5.34
CA ILE A 13 -5.62 14.39 -6.71
C ILE A 13 -4.74 13.14 -6.67
N ARG A 14 -3.74 13.10 -5.79
CA ARG A 14 -2.89 11.90 -5.58
C ARG A 14 -3.72 10.70 -5.14
N THR A 15 -4.65 10.90 -4.22
CA THR A 15 -5.57 9.91 -3.69
C THR A 15 -6.58 9.44 -4.75
N MET A 16 -7.10 10.33 -5.60
CA MET A 16 -7.97 9.93 -6.73
C MET A 16 -7.22 9.06 -7.76
N ALA A 17 -5.99 9.46 -8.14
CA ALA A 17 -5.14 8.63 -8.99
C ALA A 17 -4.75 7.32 -8.29
N GLY A 18 -4.45 7.38 -6.99
CA GLY A 18 -4.12 6.26 -6.12
C GLY A 18 -5.25 5.24 -5.94
N PHE A 19 -6.51 5.69 -5.86
CA PHE A 19 -7.67 4.81 -5.77
C PHE A 19 -7.88 4.03 -7.06
N CYS A 20 -7.79 4.70 -8.21
CA CYS A 20 -7.83 4.01 -9.50
C CYS A 20 -6.61 3.10 -9.66
N LEU A 21 -5.41 3.53 -9.25
CA LEU A 21 -4.22 2.69 -9.26
C LEU A 21 -4.43 1.45 -8.39
N SER A 22 -4.92 1.57 -7.16
CA SER A 22 -5.00 0.45 -6.21
C SER A 22 -5.81 -0.73 -6.71
N CYS A 23 -6.83 -0.47 -7.54
CA CYS A 23 -7.66 -1.49 -8.19
C CYS A 23 -7.25 -1.77 -9.66
N HIS A 24 -6.55 -0.85 -10.35
CA HIS A 24 -6.12 -1.00 -11.76
C HIS A 24 -4.59 -1.02 -11.98
N THR A 25 -3.81 -1.35 -10.95
CA THR A 25 -2.32 -1.27 -10.92
C THR A 25 -1.59 -2.07 -11.99
N ARG A 26 -2.26 -2.98 -12.71
CA ARG A 26 -1.59 -4.01 -13.52
C ARG A 26 -1.46 -3.70 -15.00
N VAL A 27 -2.09 -2.63 -15.46
CA VAL A 27 -2.04 -2.27 -16.88
C VAL A 27 -1.23 -0.99 -17.01
N GLY A 28 -0.09 -1.05 -17.70
CA GLY A 28 0.64 0.15 -18.11
C GLY A 28 -0.20 0.98 -19.07
N THR A 29 0.05 2.27 -19.14
CA THR A 29 -0.58 3.13 -20.16
C THR A 29 0.24 3.09 -21.46
N THR A 30 -0.44 3.04 -22.61
CA THR A 30 0.17 3.23 -23.93
C THR A 30 0.03 4.66 -24.44
N GLN A 31 -0.65 5.53 -23.68
CA GLN A 31 -0.83 6.92 -24.05
C GLN A 31 0.51 7.68 -23.96
N SER A 32 0.74 8.57 -24.92
CA SER A 32 1.84 9.52 -24.87
C SER A 32 1.55 10.60 -23.84
N PHE A 33 2.49 10.82 -22.91
CA PHE A 33 2.45 11.91 -21.94
C PHE A 33 3.45 13.02 -22.29
N ALA A 34 3.93 13.09 -23.54
CA ALA A 34 4.99 14.02 -23.94
C ALA A 34 4.71 15.48 -23.51
N ASP A 35 3.48 15.97 -23.64
CA ASP A 35 3.13 17.34 -23.21
C ASP A 35 3.17 17.52 -21.68
N ALA A 36 2.79 16.48 -20.92
CA ALA A 36 2.89 16.49 -19.47
C ALA A 36 4.34 16.34 -19.02
N ASP A 37 5.12 15.47 -19.68
CA ASP A 37 6.55 15.27 -19.44
C ASP A 37 7.32 16.57 -19.70
N ASN A 38 7.05 17.27 -20.81
CA ASN A 38 7.66 18.57 -21.12
C ASN A 38 7.35 19.61 -20.02
N LYS A 39 6.11 19.64 -19.52
CA LYS A 39 5.73 20.52 -18.39
C LYS A 39 6.37 20.11 -17.08
N ILE A 40 6.60 18.82 -16.86
CA ILE A 40 7.26 18.26 -15.68
C ILE A 40 8.77 18.53 -15.72
N GLU A 41 9.41 18.41 -16.88
CA GLU A 41 10.80 18.79 -17.12
C GLU A 41 11.00 20.30 -16.95
N ALA A 42 10.04 21.11 -17.41
CA ALA A 42 10.03 22.56 -17.18
C ALA A 42 9.65 22.95 -15.74
N SER A 43 9.18 22.01 -14.92
CA SER A 43 8.80 22.27 -13.52
C SER A 43 9.94 21.95 -12.54
N ALA A 44 10.03 22.71 -11.47
CA ALA A 44 11.02 22.52 -10.40
C ALA A 44 10.66 21.36 -9.44
N LEU A 45 10.26 20.20 -9.98
CA LEU A 45 10.02 19.00 -9.17
C LEU A 45 11.34 18.35 -8.75
N SER A 46 11.40 17.91 -7.49
CA SER A 46 12.49 17.04 -7.04
C SER A 46 12.46 15.72 -7.79
N GLU A 47 13.59 15.02 -7.81
CA GLU A 47 13.70 13.71 -8.46
C GLU A 47 12.73 12.69 -7.88
N PHE A 48 12.57 12.70 -6.55
CA PHE A 48 11.56 11.89 -5.87
C PHE A 48 10.15 12.20 -6.37
N GLN A 49 9.79 13.48 -6.47
CA GLN A 49 8.46 13.89 -6.97
C GLN A 49 8.25 13.51 -8.45
N ARG A 50 9.32 13.50 -9.25
CA ARG A 50 9.27 13.05 -10.65
C ARG A 50 9.01 11.54 -10.73
N ALA A 51 9.63 10.74 -9.86
CA ALA A 51 9.37 9.31 -9.76
C ALA A 51 7.91 9.03 -9.32
N GLU A 52 7.41 9.75 -8.30
CA GLU A 52 6.00 9.69 -7.88
C GLU A 52 5.04 10.03 -9.04
N PHE A 53 5.39 11.02 -9.86
CA PHE A 53 4.59 11.39 -11.03
C PHE A 53 4.53 10.27 -12.07
N TYR A 54 5.66 9.64 -12.40
CA TYR A 54 5.66 8.50 -13.32
C TYR A 54 4.83 7.33 -12.77
N ALA A 55 4.90 7.06 -11.47
CA ALA A 55 4.08 6.03 -10.83
C ALA A 55 2.59 6.37 -10.92
N ALA A 56 2.21 7.59 -10.54
CA ALA A 56 0.83 8.09 -10.59
C ALA A 56 0.23 8.13 -12.01
N THR A 57 1.06 8.36 -13.03
CA THR A 57 0.66 8.32 -14.45
C THR A 57 0.81 6.94 -15.09
N ARG A 58 1.09 5.90 -14.30
CA ARG A 58 1.21 4.50 -14.76
C ARG A 58 2.34 4.27 -15.77
N GLN A 59 3.33 5.17 -15.79
CA GLN A 59 4.58 5.01 -16.53
C GLN A 59 5.56 4.17 -15.71
N PHE A 60 5.15 2.94 -15.37
CA PHE A 60 5.77 2.14 -14.31
C PHE A 60 7.26 1.82 -14.56
N ASP A 61 7.67 1.58 -15.80
CA ASP A 61 9.09 1.33 -16.10
C ASP A 61 9.95 2.58 -15.87
N ARG A 62 9.45 3.77 -16.23
CA ARG A 62 10.13 5.04 -15.94
C ARG A 62 10.13 5.33 -14.43
N ALA A 63 9.04 5.00 -13.73
CA ALA A 63 8.95 5.15 -12.29
C ALA A 63 9.96 4.26 -11.56
N ILE A 64 10.04 2.98 -11.92
CA ILE A 64 11.02 2.04 -11.35
C ILE A 64 12.44 2.54 -11.58
N LYS A 65 12.76 2.98 -12.80
CA LYS A 65 14.09 3.55 -13.12
C LYS A 65 14.38 4.80 -12.27
N ALA A 66 13.44 5.74 -12.20
CA ALA A 66 13.62 6.97 -11.44
C ALA A 66 13.77 6.72 -9.93
N PHE A 67 12.99 5.79 -9.36
CA PHE A 67 13.17 5.37 -7.97
C PHE A 67 14.50 4.66 -7.76
N ASP A 68 14.95 3.78 -8.67
CA ASP A 68 16.25 3.12 -8.55
C ASP A 68 17.41 4.11 -8.58
N GLU A 69 17.36 5.12 -9.46
CA GLU A 69 18.32 6.22 -9.51
C GLU A 69 18.35 7.02 -8.20
N PHE A 70 17.18 7.34 -7.64
CA PHE A 70 17.06 8.04 -6.36
C PHE A 70 17.61 7.20 -5.19
N ILE A 71 17.24 5.92 -5.13
CA ILE A 71 17.67 4.94 -4.12
C ILE A 71 19.17 4.66 -4.21
N SER A 72 19.84 4.99 -5.31
CA SER A 72 21.29 4.81 -5.43
C SER A 72 22.10 5.89 -4.71
N ARG A 73 21.46 6.97 -4.29
CA ARG A 73 22.14 8.15 -3.74
C ARG A 73 22.22 8.08 -2.23
N THR A 74 23.26 8.71 -1.68
CA THR A 74 23.39 8.92 -0.24
C THR A 74 22.37 9.96 0.23
N PRO A 75 21.50 9.62 1.21
CA PRO A 75 20.58 10.56 1.83
C PRO A 75 21.31 11.77 2.41
N ASN A 76 20.79 12.96 2.13
CA ASN A 76 21.28 14.18 2.76
C ASN A 76 20.45 14.54 3.99
N GLY A 77 21.02 14.30 5.18
CA GLY A 77 20.36 14.55 6.46
C GLY A 77 19.14 13.67 6.74
N GLU A 78 18.44 13.95 7.84
CA GLU A 78 17.32 13.14 8.32
C GLU A 78 16.16 13.06 7.32
N PHE A 79 15.83 14.19 6.66
CA PHE A 79 14.79 14.22 5.64
C PHE A 79 15.11 13.32 4.44
N GLY A 80 16.39 13.23 4.05
CA GLY A 80 16.82 12.33 2.99
C GLY A 80 16.52 10.87 3.30
N TYR A 81 16.67 10.44 4.56
CA TYR A 81 16.36 9.05 4.97
C TYR A 81 14.86 8.77 4.93
N ILE A 82 14.02 9.76 5.26
CA ILE A 82 12.57 9.64 5.14
C ILE A 82 12.18 9.46 3.67
N GLU A 83 12.73 10.27 2.77
CA GLU A 83 12.47 10.14 1.32
C GLU A 83 13.02 8.82 0.75
N LEU A 84 14.20 8.37 1.20
CA LEU A 84 14.74 7.07 0.82
C LEU A 84 13.80 5.93 1.24
N GLY A 85 13.35 5.93 2.50
CA GLY A 85 12.40 4.92 2.99
C GLY A 85 11.12 4.89 2.16
N ARG A 86 10.58 6.07 1.80
CA ARG A 86 9.41 6.16 0.91
C ARG A 86 9.72 5.63 -0.50
N ALA A 87 10.83 6.03 -1.10
CA ALA A 87 11.24 5.59 -2.43
C ALA A 87 11.41 4.06 -2.50
N VAL A 88 12.02 3.46 -1.48
CA VAL A 88 12.19 2.00 -1.39
C VAL A 88 10.83 1.29 -1.34
N ARG A 89 9.89 1.79 -0.53
CA ARG A 89 8.54 1.20 -0.42
C ARG A 89 7.73 1.36 -1.72
N GLU A 90 7.86 2.48 -2.41
CA GLU A 90 7.27 2.69 -3.74
C GLU A 90 7.87 1.71 -4.76
N ALA A 91 9.19 1.57 -4.79
CA ALA A 91 9.88 0.63 -5.68
C ALA A 91 9.44 -0.82 -5.40
N LEU A 92 9.32 -1.22 -4.12
CA LEU A 92 8.78 -2.52 -3.72
C LEU A 92 7.32 -2.70 -4.18
N SER A 93 6.47 -1.69 -3.99
CA SER A 93 5.07 -1.72 -4.43
C SER A 93 4.99 -1.95 -5.95
N LEU A 94 5.84 -1.29 -6.73
CA LEU A 94 5.90 -1.45 -8.19
C LEU A 94 6.44 -2.83 -8.59
N THR A 95 7.57 -3.28 -8.06
CA THR A 95 8.15 -4.58 -8.45
C THR A 95 7.29 -5.76 -8.00
N ILE A 96 6.60 -5.63 -6.86
CA ILE A 96 5.76 -6.69 -6.29
C ILE A 96 4.34 -6.68 -6.86
N ARG A 97 3.60 -5.56 -6.80
CA ARG A 97 2.18 -5.52 -7.17
C ARG A 97 1.96 -5.32 -8.66
N VAL A 98 2.79 -4.49 -9.29
CA VAL A 98 2.65 -4.16 -10.72
C VAL A 98 3.36 -5.19 -11.58
N LYS A 99 4.67 -5.38 -11.35
CA LYS A 99 5.48 -6.30 -12.17
C LYS A 99 5.33 -7.76 -11.77
N GLN A 100 4.99 -8.03 -10.50
CA GLN A 100 4.97 -9.39 -9.94
C GLN A 100 6.27 -10.15 -10.22
N ASP A 101 7.40 -9.44 -10.13
CA ASP A 101 8.71 -9.96 -10.51
C ASP A 101 9.60 -10.17 -9.26
N PRO A 102 9.72 -11.42 -8.76
CA PRO A 102 10.60 -11.71 -7.63
C PRO A 102 12.09 -11.50 -7.96
N LYS A 103 12.50 -11.59 -9.23
CA LYS A 103 13.90 -11.38 -9.62
C LYS A 103 14.24 -9.90 -9.58
N ALA A 104 13.38 -9.03 -10.15
CA ALA A 104 13.56 -7.58 -10.07
C ALA A 104 13.51 -7.10 -8.61
N THR A 105 12.59 -7.62 -7.81
CA THR A 105 12.50 -7.30 -6.38
C THR A 105 13.77 -7.74 -5.63
N ALA A 106 14.28 -8.94 -5.90
CA ALA A 106 15.54 -9.39 -5.31
C ALA A 106 16.71 -8.49 -5.68
N ALA A 107 16.84 -8.09 -6.95
CA ALA A 107 17.92 -7.23 -7.41
C ALA A 107 17.93 -5.86 -6.70
N LEU A 108 16.74 -5.25 -6.51
CA LEU A 108 16.58 -4.03 -5.72
C LEU A 108 17.07 -4.23 -4.27
N LEU A 109 16.67 -5.33 -3.63
CA LEU A 109 17.03 -5.61 -2.25
C LEU A 109 18.52 -5.97 -2.06
N GLU A 110 19.15 -6.63 -3.04
CA GLU A 110 20.59 -6.88 -3.02
C GLU A 110 21.37 -5.57 -3.06
N LYS A 111 20.97 -4.64 -3.95
CA LYS A 111 21.58 -3.31 -4.04
C LYS A 111 21.44 -2.53 -2.74
N LEU A 112 20.25 -2.54 -2.13
CA LEU A 112 20.00 -1.90 -0.83
C LEU A 112 20.82 -2.55 0.29
N GLY A 113 20.90 -3.89 0.33
CA GLY A 113 21.62 -4.62 1.36
C GLY A 113 23.14 -4.39 1.31
N ALA A 114 23.69 -4.03 0.15
CA ALA A 114 25.11 -3.75 -0.04
C ALA A 114 25.51 -2.31 0.35
N ARG A 115 24.56 -1.44 0.70
CA ARG A 115 24.84 -0.05 1.06
C ARG A 115 25.24 0.09 2.52
N GLU A 116 26.51 0.41 2.78
CA GLU A 116 27.03 0.60 4.14
C GLU A 116 26.58 1.93 4.79
N ASP A 117 26.07 2.87 4.01
CA ASP A 117 25.62 4.18 4.50
C ASP A 117 24.20 4.17 5.09
N LEU A 118 23.54 3.01 5.14
CA LEU A 118 22.19 2.87 5.68
C LEU A 118 22.23 2.53 7.19
N PRO A 119 21.29 3.05 7.99
CA PRO A 119 21.17 2.68 9.39
C PRO A 119 20.85 1.19 9.58
N ASP A 120 21.28 0.61 10.72
CA ASP A 120 21.07 -0.81 11.06
C ASP A 120 19.61 -1.26 10.99
N PHE A 121 18.67 -0.39 11.39
CA PHE A 121 17.25 -0.73 11.30
C PHE A 121 16.81 -0.99 9.84
N PHE A 122 17.41 -0.29 8.88
CA PHE A 122 17.14 -0.46 7.46
C PHE A 122 17.69 -1.79 6.95
N HIS A 123 18.90 -2.16 7.36
CA HIS A 123 19.49 -3.47 7.05
C HIS A 123 18.64 -4.62 7.58
N ARG A 124 18.07 -4.49 8.79
CA ARG A 124 17.14 -5.49 9.34
C ARG A 124 15.90 -5.66 8.46
N TYR A 125 15.28 -4.56 8.02
CA TYR A 125 14.13 -4.63 7.11
C TYR A 125 14.48 -5.29 5.78
N VAL A 126 15.62 -4.92 5.18
CA VAL A 126 16.09 -5.52 3.92
C VAL A 126 16.35 -7.01 4.08
N ALA A 127 16.93 -7.46 5.20
CA ALA A 127 17.15 -8.89 5.45
C ALA A 127 15.84 -9.69 5.51
N GLU A 128 14.83 -9.17 6.22
CA GLU A 128 13.48 -9.77 6.28
C GLU A 128 12.83 -9.83 4.89
N TRP A 129 12.90 -8.73 4.13
CA TRP A 129 12.37 -8.68 2.77
C TRP A 129 13.08 -9.67 1.83
N LYS A 130 14.40 -9.81 1.94
CA LYS A 130 15.16 -10.79 1.14
C LYS A 130 14.72 -12.23 1.44
N SER A 131 14.45 -12.54 2.71
CA SER A 131 13.91 -13.84 3.13
C SER A 131 12.56 -14.11 2.48
N ASP A 132 11.64 -13.14 2.50
CA ASP A 132 10.31 -13.28 1.89
C ASP A 132 10.37 -13.39 0.37
N VAL A 133 11.26 -12.63 -0.29
CA VAL A 133 11.47 -12.71 -1.74
C VAL A 133 12.11 -14.05 -2.15
N ALA A 134 13.00 -14.61 -1.33
CA ALA A 134 13.57 -15.94 -1.57
C ALA A 134 12.49 -17.03 -1.52
N LYS A 135 11.57 -16.96 -0.54
CA LYS A 135 10.39 -17.82 -0.48
C LYS A 135 9.50 -17.62 -1.71
N TRP A 136 9.25 -16.37 -2.12
CA TRP A 136 8.44 -16.07 -3.30
C TRP A 136 9.04 -16.64 -4.59
N LYS A 137 10.36 -16.53 -4.77
CA LYS A 137 11.07 -17.00 -5.96
C LYS A 137 10.99 -18.53 -6.15
N SER A 138 10.77 -19.30 -5.07
CA SER A 138 10.62 -20.75 -5.14
C SER A 138 9.19 -21.21 -5.44
N GLU A 139 8.22 -20.28 -5.47
CA GLU A 139 6.83 -20.60 -5.76
C GLU A 139 6.61 -20.91 -7.26
N LYS A 140 5.85 -21.97 -7.54
CA LYS A 140 5.59 -22.44 -8.91
C LYS A 140 4.34 -21.83 -9.55
N LYS A 141 3.38 -21.39 -8.73
CA LYS A 141 2.08 -20.86 -9.16
C LYS A 141 1.96 -19.40 -8.77
N GLY A 142 1.65 -18.55 -9.74
CA GLY A 142 1.32 -17.15 -9.51
C GLY A 142 -0.17 -16.97 -9.17
N PRO A 143 -0.61 -15.74 -8.85
CA PRO A 143 -2.03 -15.45 -8.64
C PRO A 143 -2.92 -15.91 -9.80
N LYS A 144 -2.40 -15.85 -11.04
CA LYS A 144 -3.19 -16.21 -12.22
C LYS A 144 -3.56 -17.69 -12.29
N ASP A 145 -2.81 -18.55 -11.63
CA ASP A 145 -2.93 -20.01 -11.71
C ASP A 145 -3.80 -20.60 -10.59
N LEU A 146 -4.35 -19.75 -9.71
CA LEU A 146 -5.06 -20.17 -8.50
C LEU A 146 -6.56 -19.87 -8.59
N THR A 147 -7.36 -20.74 -7.99
CA THR A 147 -8.80 -20.51 -7.79
C THR A 147 -9.03 -19.41 -6.74
N PRO A 148 -10.22 -18.76 -6.70
CA PRO A 148 -10.55 -17.77 -5.67
C PRO A 148 -10.31 -18.26 -4.23
N GLY A 149 -10.59 -19.54 -3.94
CA GLY A 149 -10.31 -20.12 -2.62
C GLY A 149 -8.83 -20.26 -2.30
N GLU A 150 -8.02 -20.70 -3.28
CA GLU A 150 -6.56 -20.79 -3.12
C GLU A 150 -5.90 -19.41 -3.02
N LEU A 151 -6.40 -18.42 -3.77
CA LEU A 151 -5.97 -17.02 -3.68
C LEU A 151 -6.17 -16.48 -2.25
N MET A 152 -7.35 -16.72 -1.68
CA MET A 152 -7.68 -16.31 -0.31
C MET A 152 -6.81 -17.01 0.72
N ALA A 153 -6.65 -18.34 0.62
CA ALA A 153 -5.80 -19.10 1.53
C ALA A 153 -4.34 -18.62 1.48
N LYS A 154 -3.82 -18.36 0.27
CA LYS A 154 -2.47 -17.83 0.08
C LYS A 154 -2.31 -16.44 0.69
N ALA A 155 -3.27 -15.54 0.47
CA ALA A 155 -3.24 -14.20 1.05
C ALA A 155 -3.26 -14.25 2.59
N GLN A 156 -4.14 -15.07 3.19
CA GLN A 156 -4.23 -15.22 4.64
C GLN A 156 -2.93 -15.77 5.24
N ALA A 157 -2.29 -16.74 4.58
CA ALA A 157 -1.00 -17.27 5.02
C ALA A 157 0.10 -16.19 5.01
N LEU A 158 0.14 -15.36 3.96
CA LEU A 158 1.09 -14.24 3.86
C LEU A 158 0.85 -13.19 4.94
N ILE A 159 -0.42 -12.82 5.19
CA ILE A 159 -0.80 -11.87 6.25
C ILE A 159 -0.39 -12.40 7.62
N ALA A 160 -0.72 -13.67 7.92
CA ALA A 160 -0.38 -14.27 9.21
C ALA A 160 1.15 -14.35 9.45
N ASP A 161 1.93 -14.63 8.39
CA ASP A 161 3.39 -14.62 8.46
C ASP A 161 3.96 -13.21 8.67
N ALA A 162 3.35 -12.20 8.04
CA ALA A 162 3.73 -10.80 8.23
C ALA A 162 3.40 -10.32 9.66
N GLU A 163 2.17 -10.51 10.12
CA GLU A 163 1.70 -10.08 11.45
C GLU A 163 2.52 -10.72 12.59
N LYS A 164 2.96 -11.97 12.44
CA LYS A 164 3.83 -12.64 13.43
C LYS A 164 5.18 -11.96 13.63
N ARG A 165 5.69 -11.29 12.60
CA ARG A 165 7.01 -10.64 12.61
C ARG A 165 6.93 -9.15 12.89
N GLN A 166 5.75 -8.54 12.77
CA GLN A 166 5.56 -7.13 13.10
C GLN A 166 5.71 -6.90 14.61
N LEU A 167 6.60 -5.98 14.99
CA LEU A 167 6.71 -5.50 16.37
C LEU A 167 5.59 -4.51 16.73
N PHE A 168 5.07 -3.81 15.72
CA PHE A 168 3.96 -2.86 15.81
C PHE A 168 3.23 -2.81 14.47
N GLN A 169 2.02 -2.23 14.45
CA GLN A 169 1.08 -2.30 13.32
C GLN A 169 1.64 -1.87 11.96
N VAL A 170 2.57 -0.92 11.96
CA VAL A 170 3.18 -0.32 10.75
C VAL A 170 4.66 -0.69 10.59
N ASP A 171 5.08 -1.79 11.22
CA ASP A 171 6.44 -2.31 11.10
C ASP A 171 6.71 -2.77 9.65
N PRO A 172 7.69 -2.19 8.94
CA PRO A 172 7.97 -2.51 7.55
C PRO A 172 8.44 -3.94 7.31
N ALA A 173 8.85 -4.69 8.34
CA ALA A 173 9.36 -6.05 8.19
C ALA A 173 8.42 -6.98 7.39
N GLY A 174 7.09 -6.76 7.48
CA GLY A 174 6.07 -7.52 6.77
C GLY A 174 5.69 -7.01 5.37
N ASP A 175 6.27 -5.89 4.90
CA ASP A 175 5.80 -5.17 3.70
C ASP A 175 5.73 -6.06 2.46
N VAL A 176 6.75 -6.91 2.20
CA VAL A 176 6.74 -7.81 1.04
C VAL A 176 5.51 -8.72 1.07
N ASN A 177 5.21 -9.33 2.21
CA ASN A 177 4.10 -10.24 2.33
C ASN A 177 2.75 -9.53 2.28
N PHE A 178 2.60 -8.34 2.87
CA PHE A 178 1.38 -7.55 2.72
C PHE A 178 1.16 -7.11 1.26
N LEU A 179 2.19 -6.60 0.58
CA LEU A 179 2.12 -6.22 -0.84
C LEU A 179 1.73 -7.41 -1.71
N ARG A 180 2.30 -8.59 -1.45
CA ARG A 180 1.92 -9.82 -2.14
C ARG A 180 0.48 -10.20 -1.82
N ALA A 181 0.08 -10.21 -0.55
CA ALA A 181 -1.28 -10.55 -0.12
C ALA A 181 -2.33 -9.67 -0.81
N THR A 182 -2.11 -8.35 -0.90
CA THR A 182 -3.02 -7.47 -1.66
C THR A 182 -3.20 -7.91 -3.11
N SER A 183 -2.13 -8.39 -3.76
CA SER A 183 -2.22 -8.89 -5.15
C SER A 183 -3.09 -10.14 -5.27
N TYR A 184 -2.99 -11.08 -4.33
CA TYR A 184 -3.85 -12.27 -4.30
C TYR A 184 -5.31 -11.92 -3.99
N LEU A 185 -5.55 -11.02 -3.04
CA LEU A 185 -6.90 -10.57 -2.65
C LEU A 185 -7.62 -9.83 -3.78
N HIS A 186 -6.92 -8.92 -4.47
CA HIS A 186 -7.47 -8.22 -5.63
C HIS A 186 -7.76 -9.18 -6.79
N GLU A 187 -6.90 -10.17 -7.04
CA GLU A 187 -7.19 -11.21 -8.05
C GLU A 187 -8.44 -12.02 -7.66
N ALA A 188 -8.61 -12.36 -6.37
CA ALA A 188 -9.77 -13.10 -5.90
C ALA A 188 -11.07 -12.31 -6.12
N LEU A 189 -11.06 -11.02 -5.76
CA LEU A 189 -12.20 -10.12 -5.97
C LEU A 189 -12.49 -9.86 -7.45
N GLN A 190 -11.48 -9.85 -8.31
CA GLN A 190 -11.67 -9.69 -9.75
C GLN A 190 -12.31 -10.94 -10.38
N ARG A 191 -11.86 -12.14 -9.99
CA ARG A 191 -12.37 -13.41 -10.53
C ARG A 191 -13.75 -13.77 -10.02
N ASP A 192 -14.03 -13.46 -8.76
CA ASP A 192 -15.29 -13.79 -8.12
C ASP A 192 -15.84 -12.57 -7.35
N PRO A 193 -16.32 -11.53 -8.08
CA PRO A 193 -16.71 -10.25 -7.46
C PRO A 193 -17.91 -10.34 -6.53
N LYS A 194 -18.68 -11.42 -6.56
CA LYS A 194 -19.80 -11.70 -5.65
C LYS A 194 -19.58 -13.01 -4.88
N GLY A 195 -18.34 -13.46 -4.83
CA GLY A 195 -17.94 -14.72 -4.25
C GLY A 195 -18.16 -14.81 -2.75
N LYS A 196 -18.22 -16.04 -2.26
CA LYS A 196 -18.37 -16.32 -0.82
C LYS A 196 -17.25 -15.72 0.05
N PHE A 197 -16.09 -15.43 -0.55
CA PHE A 197 -14.94 -14.88 0.16
C PHE A 197 -14.88 -13.35 0.15
N ARG A 198 -15.79 -12.66 -0.53
CA ARG A 198 -15.68 -11.21 -0.74
C ARG A 198 -15.59 -10.41 0.56
N GLY A 199 -16.44 -10.71 1.56
CA GLY A 199 -16.40 -10.01 2.85
C GLY A 199 -15.05 -10.17 3.57
N GLU A 200 -14.52 -11.40 3.59
CA GLU A 200 -13.20 -11.69 4.18
C GLU A 200 -12.07 -11.03 3.36
N ALA A 201 -12.18 -10.99 2.03
CA ALA A 201 -11.20 -10.34 1.17
C ALA A 201 -11.13 -8.82 1.41
N LEU A 202 -12.29 -8.16 1.57
CA LEU A 202 -12.36 -6.74 1.92
C LEU A 202 -11.75 -6.48 3.29
N TYR A 203 -12.06 -7.31 4.29
CA TYR A 203 -11.41 -7.24 5.61
C TYR A 203 -9.88 -7.35 5.50
N SER A 204 -9.39 -8.38 4.82
CA SER A 204 -7.95 -8.63 4.65
C SER A 204 -7.24 -7.52 3.87
N LEU A 205 -7.89 -6.92 2.86
CA LEU A 205 -7.35 -5.76 2.16
C LEU A 205 -7.23 -4.57 3.10
N GLY A 206 -8.25 -4.32 3.92
CA GLY A 206 -8.19 -3.29 4.96
C GLY A 206 -6.99 -3.48 5.90
N VAL A 207 -6.79 -4.71 6.40
CA VAL A 207 -5.62 -5.05 7.24
C VAL A 207 -4.31 -4.78 6.52
N CYS A 208 -4.15 -5.26 5.27
CA CYS A 208 -2.91 -5.05 4.52
C CYS A 208 -2.61 -3.57 4.30
N TYR A 209 -3.59 -2.78 3.88
CA TYR A 209 -3.37 -1.35 3.61
C TYR A 209 -3.14 -0.54 4.89
N ASP A 210 -3.73 -0.95 6.00
CA ASP A 210 -3.49 -0.36 7.30
C ASP A 210 -2.08 -0.67 7.83
N SER A 211 -1.53 -1.86 7.54
CA SER A 211 -0.13 -2.15 7.84
C SER A 211 0.85 -1.43 6.90
N LEU A 212 0.50 -1.30 5.62
CA LEU A 212 1.35 -0.66 4.62
C LEU A 212 1.40 0.87 4.77
N GLN A 213 0.33 1.55 5.20
CA GLN A 213 0.29 3.02 5.33
C GLN A 213 0.86 3.75 4.10
N ASP A 214 0.49 3.31 2.90
CA ASP A 214 0.95 3.94 1.66
C ASP A 214 0.46 5.40 1.61
N PRO A 215 1.36 6.40 1.65
CA PRO A 215 0.96 7.81 1.70
C PRO A 215 0.20 8.27 0.45
N LEU A 216 0.34 7.58 -0.69
CA LEU A 216 -0.41 7.88 -1.91
C LEU A 216 -1.84 7.35 -1.85
N LEU A 217 -2.13 6.41 -0.94
CA LEU A 217 -3.40 5.68 -0.81
C LEU A 217 -4.11 6.01 0.49
N TRP A 218 -4.16 7.30 0.83
CA TRP A 218 -4.72 7.73 2.11
C TRP A 218 -6.15 7.21 2.34
N ALA A 219 -6.38 6.61 3.51
CA ALA A 219 -7.65 6.04 3.97
C ALA A 219 -8.20 4.86 3.14
N LEU A 220 -7.39 4.24 2.27
CA LEU A 220 -7.83 3.09 1.48
C LEU A 220 -8.24 1.91 2.37
N ASP A 221 -7.51 1.66 3.45
CA ASP A 221 -7.87 0.67 4.45
C ASP A 221 -9.27 0.88 5.03
N SER A 222 -9.59 2.14 5.34
CA SER A 222 -10.85 2.55 5.98
C SER A 222 -12.02 2.40 5.02
N LEU A 223 -11.78 2.61 3.73
CA LEU A 223 -12.77 2.33 2.67
C LEU A 223 -13.03 0.85 2.50
N TYR A 224 -12.01 -0.01 2.60
CA TYR A 224 -12.23 -1.45 2.59
C TYR A 224 -13.01 -1.94 3.80
N PHE A 225 -12.70 -1.44 5.00
CA PHE A 225 -13.46 -1.75 6.19
C PHE A 225 -14.91 -1.25 6.09
N GLU A 226 -15.13 -0.03 5.58
CA GLU A 226 -16.47 0.49 5.36
C GLU A 226 -17.25 -0.35 4.34
N ALA A 227 -16.65 -0.65 3.18
CA ALA A 227 -17.27 -1.49 2.15
C ALA A 227 -17.65 -2.87 2.71
N CYS A 228 -16.75 -3.49 3.48
CA CYS A 228 -17.00 -4.75 4.17
C CYS A 228 -18.24 -4.69 5.09
N VAL A 229 -18.37 -3.63 5.90
CA VAL A 229 -19.53 -3.46 6.80
C VAL A 229 -20.82 -3.24 6.01
N ARG A 230 -20.79 -2.38 4.98
CA ARG A 230 -21.98 -2.02 4.21
C ARG A 230 -22.47 -3.13 3.29
N GLU A 231 -21.57 -3.91 2.72
CA GLU A 231 -21.91 -4.99 1.80
C GLU A 231 -22.31 -6.29 2.51
N PHE A 232 -21.83 -6.51 3.74
CA PHE A 232 -22.10 -7.72 4.52
C PHE A 232 -22.71 -7.40 5.89
N PRO A 233 -23.83 -6.66 5.96
CA PRO A 233 -24.42 -6.27 7.23
C PRO A 233 -24.81 -7.49 8.08
N HIS A 234 -24.74 -7.35 9.39
CA HIS A 234 -25.10 -8.35 10.40
C HIS A 234 -24.31 -9.66 10.29
N SER A 235 -23.06 -9.57 9.80
CA SER A 235 -22.17 -10.71 9.61
C SER A 235 -20.90 -10.62 10.46
N GLU A 236 -20.22 -11.75 10.66
CA GLU A 236 -18.92 -11.77 11.33
C GLU A 236 -17.85 -10.90 10.65
N PRO A 237 -17.71 -10.88 9.31
CA PRO A 237 -16.87 -9.89 8.62
C PRO A 237 -17.21 -8.44 8.98
N ALA A 238 -18.50 -8.06 8.99
CA ALA A 238 -18.89 -6.69 9.33
C ALA A 238 -18.50 -6.32 10.77
N LYS A 239 -18.65 -7.23 11.74
CA LYS A 239 -18.20 -7.00 13.12
C LYS A 239 -16.70 -6.73 13.19
N LYS A 240 -15.89 -7.55 12.51
CA LYS A 240 -14.42 -7.39 12.46
C LYS A 240 -14.02 -6.08 11.79
N CYS A 241 -14.60 -5.77 10.64
CA CYS A 241 -14.34 -4.56 9.88
C CYS A 241 -14.73 -3.30 10.66
N TYR A 242 -15.92 -3.29 11.29
CA TYR A 242 -16.35 -2.18 12.15
C TYR A 242 -15.38 -1.96 13.31
N LYS A 243 -14.94 -3.02 13.99
CA LYS A 243 -14.00 -2.89 15.11
C LYS A 243 -12.70 -2.22 14.68
N ARG A 244 -12.11 -2.65 13.55
CA ARG A 244 -10.88 -2.03 13.00
C ARG A 244 -11.11 -0.57 12.58
N TYR A 245 -12.19 -0.29 11.84
CA TYR A 245 -12.56 1.07 11.44
C TYR A 245 -12.71 1.99 12.66
N ALA A 246 -13.47 1.55 13.68
CA ALA A 246 -13.70 2.30 14.90
C ALA A 246 -12.39 2.57 15.65
N SER A 247 -11.60 1.53 15.92
CA SER A 247 -10.32 1.67 16.62
C SER A 247 -9.39 2.67 15.92
N LYS A 248 -9.30 2.61 14.58
CA LYS A 248 -8.50 3.54 13.80
C LYS A 248 -9.03 4.97 13.89
N LEU A 249 -10.35 5.16 13.74
CA LEU A 249 -10.98 6.47 13.84
C LEU A 249 -10.71 7.10 15.21
N TYR A 250 -10.95 6.36 16.30
CA TYR A 250 -10.67 6.82 17.66
C TYR A 250 -9.20 7.19 17.83
N PHE A 251 -8.27 6.34 17.39
CA PHE A 251 -6.85 6.61 17.50
C PHE A 251 -6.44 7.86 16.71
N GLY A 252 -6.93 8.03 15.48
CA GLY A 252 -6.60 9.18 14.62
C GLY A 252 -7.10 10.54 15.15
N TYR A 253 -8.12 10.54 16.01
CA TYR A 253 -8.68 11.74 16.63
C TYR A 253 -8.41 11.84 18.14
N SER A 254 -7.52 10.99 18.68
CA SER A 254 -7.12 11.03 20.10
C SER A 254 -5.69 11.54 20.24
N GLY A 255 -5.45 12.34 21.28
CA GLY A 255 -4.13 12.86 21.64
C GLY A 255 -4.06 13.28 23.10
N SER A 256 -3.01 14.02 23.48
CA SER A 256 -2.82 14.48 24.88
C SER A 256 -3.94 15.38 25.39
N GLY A 257 -4.65 16.08 24.49
CA GLY A 257 -5.81 16.91 24.82
C GLY A 257 -7.14 16.16 24.95
N GLY A 258 -7.16 14.85 24.73
CA GLY A 258 -8.38 14.03 24.68
C GLY A 258 -8.74 13.57 23.27
N THR A 259 -9.99 13.14 23.10
CA THR A 259 -10.53 12.62 21.83
C THR A 259 -11.53 13.59 21.22
N PHE A 260 -11.27 14.05 20.00
CA PHE A 260 -12.09 15.03 19.28
C PHE A 260 -12.46 14.52 17.89
N ILE A 261 -13.49 13.67 17.81
CA ILE A 261 -13.98 13.13 16.53
C ILE A 261 -15.02 14.09 15.93
N PRO A 262 -14.89 14.49 14.66
CA PRO A 262 -15.90 15.28 13.95
C PRO A 262 -17.31 14.65 13.96
N GLU A 263 -18.36 15.48 13.97
CA GLU A 263 -19.75 15.01 14.05
C GLU A 263 -20.16 14.11 12.88
N ASP A 264 -19.67 14.40 11.68
CA ASP A 264 -19.91 13.60 10.48
C ASP A 264 -19.28 12.21 10.58
N GLU A 265 -18.06 12.12 11.13
CA GLU A 265 -17.40 10.83 11.41
C GLU A 265 -18.13 10.05 12.51
N LEU A 266 -18.62 10.71 13.57
CA LEU A 266 -19.44 10.05 14.60
C LEU A 266 -20.76 9.52 14.04
N LYS A 267 -21.43 10.31 13.18
CA LYS A 267 -22.66 9.88 12.50
C LYS A 267 -22.40 8.64 11.64
N LYS A 268 -21.35 8.69 10.82
CA LYS A 268 -20.92 7.56 9.99
C LYS A 268 -20.58 6.33 10.83
N LEU A 269 -19.84 6.50 11.92
CA LEU A 269 -19.55 5.41 12.85
C LEU A 269 -20.82 4.79 13.42
N GLY A 270 -21.81 5.61 13.79
CA GLY A 270 -23.11 5.15 14.27
C GLY A 270 -23.91 4.35 13.23
N GLU A 271 -23.87 4.76 11.97
CA GLU A 271 -24.47 4.00 10.85
C GLU A 271 -23.79 2.64 10.67
N LEU A 272 -22.45 2.62 10.62
CA LEU A 272 -21.67 1.37 10.48
C LEU A 272 -21.90 0.43 11.67
N ARG A 273 -22.02 0.98 12.89
CA ARG A 273 -22.30 0.19 14.09
C ARG A 273 -23.61 -0.59 13.95
N LYS A 274 -24.69 0.06 13.50
CA LYS A 274 -25.99 -0.59 13.30
C LYS A 274 -25.92 -1.75 12.29
N LEU A 275 -25.14 -1.58 11.23
CA LEU A 275 -24.92 -2.61 10.22
C LEU A 275 -24.00 -3.73 10.71
N SER A 276 -23.20 -3.51 11.76
CA SER A 276 -22.27 -4.52 12.28
C SER A 276 -22.86 -5.44 13.35
N GLN A 277 -23.96 -5.04 14.00
CA GLN A 277 -24.51 -5.73 15.17
C GLN A 277 -25.37 -6.92 14.81
#